data_AF-A0A7Y3G5P2-F1
#
_entry.id   AF-A0A7Y3G5P2-F1
#
_cell.length_a   1.000
_cell.length_b   1.000
_cell.length_c   1.000
_cell.angle_alpha   90.00
_cell.angle_beta   90.00
_cell.angle_gamma   90.00
#
_symmetry.space_group_name_H-M   'P 1'
#
loop_
_entity.id
_entity.type
_entity.pdbx_description
1 polymer ?
#
loop_
_entity_poly.entity_id
_entity_poly.type
_entity_poly.pdbx_seq_one_letter_code
_entity_poly.pdbx_strand_id
1 'polypeptide(L)'
;KGLGEDRPFIKTLRSDWKKTFADGYPFSLKVVAASQDEFVPAKSSTGPFDKEHCHMISGRHLGMVSAEDENNDAFNLIINTLTDNDFYNQFSDEEEINILLGEYDAVVRTLMPKLDELDKRGLAKLIFALEGLDRSEEVLKLLHDHPLAENNSDLLGIVGGRYKRKYLTSYDAKDGAEAFKFYEQALKIAEEKGDHKQIYYHAINLAFLSLIIHEDHSEMTRFAEMAMDSIAHDKFPSLWKNATIGEAKLYLADFDASKEHYAKAAEKAGIREKISIHTNAYAAYTSLMQTDDPDDDFIKFLKEHFLS
;
A
#
# COMPACT_ATOMS: atom_id res chain seq x y z
N LYS A 1 -34.24 20.14 -34.18
CA LYS A 1 -34.60 20.97 -32.99
C LYS A 1 -33.37 21.00 -32.09
N GLY A 2 -32.85 22.18 -31.73
CA GLY A 2 -31.56 22.29 -31.04
C GLY A 2 -31.65 21.99 -29.54
N LEU A 3 -30.55 21.48 -28.97
CA LEU A 3 -30.38 21.15 -27.54
C LEU A 3 -29.70 22.30 -26.75
N GLY A 4 -29.79 23.53 -27.24
CA GLY A 4 -29.19 24.69 -26.55
C GLY A 4 -29.90 25.00 -25.23
N GLU A 5 -29.14 25.49 -24.25
CA GLU A 5 -29.60 25.79 -22.89
C GLU A 5 -30.89 26.62 -22.82
N ASP A 6 -31.01 27.62 -23.70
CA ASP A 6 -32.17 28.52 -23.72
C ASP A 6 -33.40 28.00 -24.45
N ARG A 7 -33.32 26.81 -25.03
CA ARG A 7 -34.41 26.25 -25.83
C ARG A 7 -35.56 25.79 -24.92
N PRO A 8 -36.83 25.93 -25.37
CA PRO A 8 -38.00 25.56 -24.57
C PRO A 8 -37.92 24.13 -24.02
N PHE A 9 -37.44 23.19 -24.82
CA PHE A 9 -37.28 21.80 -24.40
C PHE A 9 -36.35 21.63 -23.19
N ILE A 10 -35.15 22.22 -23.22
CA ILE A 10 -34.19 22.12 -22.11
C ILE A 10 -34.71 22.85 -20.86
N LYS A 11 -35.37 24.00 -21.05
CA LYS A 11 -36.00 24.74 -19.94
C LYS A 11 -37.11 23.94 -19.26
N THR A 12 -37.99 23.32 -20.03
CA THR A 12 -39.04 22.43 -19.51
C THR A 12 -38.43 21.22 -18.82
N LEU A 13 -37.47 20.54 -19.44
CA LEU A 13 -36.80 19.37 -18.85
C LEU A 13 -36.18 19.68 -17.48
N ARG A 14 -35.46 20.81 -17.37
CA ARG A 14 -34.85 21.26 -16.09
C ARG A 14 -35.92 21.61 -15.05
N SER A 15 -37.00 22.25 -15.46
CA SER A 15 -38.12 22.59 -14.57
C SER A 15 -38.81 21.32 -14.04
N ASP A 16 -39.06 20.36 -14.93
CA ASP A 16 -39.72 19.10 -14.58
C ASP A 16 -38.83 18.23 -13.68
N TRP A 17 -37.52 18.19 -13.95
CA TRP A 17 -36.55 17.51 -13.08
C TRP A 17 -36.56 18.10 -11.66
N LYS A 18 -36.44 19.44 -11.53
CA LYS A 18 -36.46 20.11 -10.23
C LYS A 18 -37.77 19.93 -9.47
N LYS A 19 -38.90 19.87 -10.20
CA LYS A 19 -40.21 19.65 -9.59
C LYS A 19 -40.38 18.20 -9.13
N THR A 20 -39.96 17.24 -9.96
CA THR A 20 -40.11 15.81 -9.68
C THR A 20 -39.24 15.35 -8.50
N PHE A 21 -38.03 15.89 -8.39
CA PHE A 21 -37.04 15.50 -7.37
C PHE A 21 -36.80 16.61 -6.34
N ALA A 22 -37.84 17.39 -6.02
CA ALA A 22 -37.74 18.51 -5.08
C ALA A 22 -37.35 18.08 -3.66
N ASP A 23 -37.76 16.88 -3.25
CA ASP A 23 -37.50 16.31 -1.92
C ASP A 23 -36.26 15.39 -1.91
N GLY A 24 -35.43 15.46 -2.96
CA GLY A 24 -34.25 14.62 -3.14
C GLY A 24 -34.43 13.51 -4.18
N TYR A 25 -33.34 12.81 -4.47
CA TYR A 25 -33.31 11.74 -5.47
C TYR A 25 -33.63 10.38 -4.83
N PRO A 26 -34.59 9.60 -5.35
CA PRO A 26 -34.84 8.22 -4.90
C PRO A 26 -33.81 7.22 -5.46
N PHE A 27 -32.70 7.71 -6.00
CA PHE A 27 -31.62 6.96 -6.63
C PHE A 27 -30.29 7.70 -6.44
N SER A 28 -29.18 6.97 -6.53
CA SER A 28 -27.84 7.56 -6.53
C SER A 28 -27.57 8.28 -7.85
N LEU A 29 -27.37 9.60 -7.79
CA LEU A 29 -27.03 10.42 -8.96
C LEU A 29 -25.54 10.76 -8.98
N LYS A 30 -24.88 10.46 -10.10
CA LYS A 30 -23.51 10.90 -10.42
C LYS A 30 -23.51 11.58 -11.77
N VAL A 31 -23.00 12.81 -11.82
CA VAL A 31 -22.90 13.65 -13.02
C VAL A 31 -21.44 13.82 -13.33
N VAL A 32 -21.00 13.33 -14.49
CA VAL A 32 -19.58 13.16 -14.75
C VAL A 32 -19.12 14.04 -15.91
N ALA A 33 -17.94 14.61 -15.78
CA ALA A 33 -17.22 15.25 -16.87
C ALA A 33 -15.83 14.62 -17.04
N ALA A 34 -15.33 14.60 -18.28
CA ALA A 34 -13.98 14.19 -18.61
C ALA A 34 -13.01 15.36 -18.39
N SER A 35 -11.87 15.11 -17.77
CA SER A 35 -10.86 16.15 -17.50
C SER A 35 -10.15 16.65 -18.76
N GLN A 36 -10.14 15.86 -19.84
CA GLN A 36 -9.45 16.16 -21.10
C GLN A 36 -10.43 16.26 -22.29
N ASP A 37 -11.72 16.52 -22.04
CA ASP A 37 -12.71 16.70 -23.11
C ASP A 37 -12.46 18.02 -23.88
N GLU A 38 -12.01 17.89 -25.12
CA GLU A 38 -11.68 19.02 -25.99
C GLU A 38 -12.93 19.68 -26.61
N PHE A 39 -14.09 19.03 -26.54
CA PHE A 39 -15.30 19.45 -27.25
C PHE A 39 -16.41 19.93 -26.31
N VAL A 40 -16.49 19.40 -25.10
CA VAL A 40 -17.54 19.72 -24.12
C VAL A 40 -16.91 20.26 -22.84
N PRO A 41 -17.08 21.55 -22.50
CA PRO A 41 -16.61 22.09 -21.24
C PRO A 41 -17.24 21.37 -20.05
N ALA A 42 -16.45 21.02 -19.03
CA ALA A 42 -16.96 20.30 -17.85
C ALA A 42 -18.17 20.99 -17.19
N LYS A 43 -18.19 22.33 -17.17
CA LYS A 43 -19.28 23.13 -16.62
C LYS A 43 -20.61 22.92 -17.36
N SER A 44 -20.58 22.52 -18.63
CA SER A 44 -21.80 22.21 -19.39
C SER A 44 -22.53 20.99 -18.83
N SER A 45 -21.78 20.03 -18.27
CA SER A 45 -22.33 18.83 -17.63
C SER A 45 -22.61 19.04 -16.14
N THR A 46 -21.67 19.66 -15.41
CA THR A 46 -21.73 19.76 -13.94
C THR A 46 -22.49 20.98 -13.44
N GLY A 47 -22.51 22.08 -14.19
CA GLY A 47 -23.10 23.35 -13.76
C GLY A 47 -24.60 23.33 -13.39
N PRO A 48 -25.44 22.50 -14.04
CA PRO A 48 -26.87 22.41 -13.69
C PRO A 48 -27.20 21.61 -12.42
N PHE A 49 -26.22 20.92 -11.83
CA PHE A 49 -26.43 20.00 -10.71
C PHE A 49 -25.65 20.45 -9.47
N ASP A 50 -26.10 20.01 -8.30
CA ASP A 50 -25.39 20.27 -7.05
C ASP A 50 -24.03 19.56 -7.06
N LYS A 51 -23.04 20.23 -6.46
CA LYS A 51 -21.63 19.79 -6.51
C LYS A 51 -21.43 18.40 -5.92
N GLU A 52 -22.24 18.01 -4.95
CA GLU A 52 -22.18 16.68 -4.30
C GLU A 52 -22.45 15.53 -5.26
N HIS A 53 -23.18 15.78 -6.35
CA HIS A 53 -23.45 14.80 -7.39
C HIS A 53 -22.44 14.87 -8.54
N CYS A 54 -21.54 15.85 -8.57
CA CYS A 54 -20.64 16.09 -9.70
C CYS A 54 -19.28 15.43 -9.50
N HIS A 55 -18.80 14.70 -10.52
CA HIS A 55 -17.53 13.97 -10.51
C HIS A 55 -16.73 14.31 -11.76
N MET A 56 -15.40 14.27 -11.65
CA MET A 56 -14.49 14.42 -12.79
C MET A 56 -13.70 13.12 -12.92
N ILE A 57 -13.61 12.59 -14.12
CA ILE A 57 -12.80 11.41 -14.40
C ILE A 57 -11.73 11.71 -15.44
N SER A 58 -10.61 10.98 -15.38
CA SER A 58 -9.52 11.17 -16.31
C SER A 58 -9.90 10.72 -17.71
N GLY A 59 -9.49 11.50 -18.73
CA GLY A 59 -9.63 11.12 -20.14
C GLY A 59 -10.59 12.00 -20.95
N ARG A 60 -10.99 11.48 -22.11
CA ARG A 60 -11.82 12.15 -23.14
C ARG A 60 -13.24 11.57 -23.17
N HIS A 61 -14.20 12.32 -23.73
CA HIS A 61 -15.62 11.94 -23.79
C HIS A 61 -15.91 10.49 -24.17
N LEU A 62 -15.26 9.99 -25.22
CA LEU A 62 -15.47 8.63 -25.74
C LEU A 62 -14.88 7.56 -24.81
N GLY A 63 -13.78 7.86 -24.12
CA GLY A 63 -13.17 6.94 -23.14
C GLY A 63 -14.01 6.77 -21.87
N MET A 64 -14.94 7.68 -21.59
CA MET A 64 -15.87 7.58 -20.46
C MET A 64 -17.00 6.57 -20.71
N VAL A 65 -17.43 6.43 -21.97
CA VAL A 65 -18.58 5.60 -22.35
C VAL A 65 -18.17 4.20 -22.82
N SER A 66 -16.86 3.96 -22.96
CA SER A 66 -16.28 2.73 -23.47
C SER A 66 -15.09 2.35 -22.60
N ALA A 67 -15.37 1.96 -21.35
CA ALA A 67 -14.35 1.43 -20.46
C ALA A 67 -13.74 0.16 -21.08
N GLU A 68 -12.44 0.22 -21.37
CA GLU A 68 -11.71 -0.87 -22.03
C GLU A 68 -11.37 -2.01 -21.06
N ASP A 69 -11.21 -1.68 -19.77
CA ASP A 69 -10.92 -2.62 -18.69
C ASP A 69 -11.43 -2.11 -17.33
N GLU A 70 -11.20 -2.92 -16.29
CA GLU A 70 -11.57 -2.66 -14.89
C GLU A 70 -10.76 -1.54 -14.21
N ASN A 71 -9.67 -1.08 -14.84
CA ASN A 71 -8.85 0.01 -14.32
C ASN A 71 -9.37 1.39 -14.76
N ASN A 72 -10.39 1.45 -15.63
CA ASN A 72 -10.97 2.69 -16.11
C ASN A 72 -11.77 3.44 -15.01
N ASP A 73 -11.52 4.75 -14.85
CA ASP A 73 -12.20 5.59 -13.86
C ASP A 73 -13.73 5.57 -13.96
N ALA A 74 -14.29 5.46 -15.18
CA ALA A 74 -15.73 5.37 -15.38
C ALA A 74 -16.28 4.01 -14.89
N PHE A 75 -15.53 2.93 -15.12
CA PHE A 75 -15.86 1.61 -14.61
C PHE A 75 -15.87 1.62 -13.08
N ASN A 76 -14.81 2.14 -12.46
CA ASN A 76 -14.69 2.24 -11.00
C ASN A 76 -15.77 3.12 -10.38
N LEU A 77 -16.11 4.26 -10.99
CA LEU A 77 -17.19 5.14 -10.51
C LEU A 77 -18.55 4.44 -10.53
N ILE A 78 -18.84 3.67 -11.60
CA ILE A 78 -20.09 2.92 -11.74
C ILE A 78 -20.14 1.79 -10.71
N ILE A 79 -19.07 1.00 -10.59
CA ILE A 79 -18.98 -0.06 -9.59
C ILE A 79 -19.20 0.53 -8.20
N ASN A 80 -18.38 1.50 -7.78
CA ASN A 80 -18.49 2.13 -6.46
C ASN A 80 -19.90 2.67 -6.15
N THR A 81 -20.60 3.21 -7.16
CA THR A 81 -21.96 3.76 -6.99
C THR A 81 -23.03 2.67 -6.92
N LEU A 82 -22.87 1.56 -7.64
CA LEU A 82 -23.86 0.47 -7.70
C LEU A 82 -23.73 -0.52 -6.55
N THR A 83 -22.51 -0.72 -6.09
CA THR A 83 -22.19 -1.77 -5.11
C THR A 83 -21.95 -1.22 -3.72
N ASP A 84 -21.92 0.11 -3.55
CA ASP A 84 -21.59 0.74 -2.26
C ASP A 84 -20.23 0.20 -1.74
N ASN A 85 -19.30 -0.08 -2.66
CA ASN A 85 -18.27 -1.12 -2.48
C ASN A 85 -17.24 -0.75 -1.41
N ASP A 86 -17.29 -1.51 -0.32
CA ASP A 86 -16.25 -2.38 0.26
C ASP A 86 -14.81 -1.89 0.42
N PHE A 87 -14.26 -1.04 -0.44
CA PHE A 87 -12.92 -0.46 -0.27
C PHE A 87 -12.85 0.31 1.06
N TYR A 88 -13.81 1.20 1.31
CA TYR A 88 -13.87 1.97 2.55
C TYR A 88 -14.27 1.10 3.76
N ASN A 89 -15.06 0.03 3.56
CA ASN A 89 -15.50 -0.87 4.63
C ASN A 89 -14.41 -1.87 5.07
N GLN A 90 -13.31 -2.00 4.32
CA GLN A 90 -12.14 -2.80 4.70
C GLN A 90 -11.22 -2.08 5.70
N PHE A 91 -11.32 -0.76 5.81
CA PHE A 91 -10.45 0.05 6.66
C PHE A 91 -11.19 0.56 7.89
N SER A 92 -10.46 0.64 9.00
CA SER A 92 -11.04 0.92 10.33
C SER A 92 -11.38 2.40 10.53
N ASP A 93 -10.70 3.28 9.80
CA ASP A 93 -10.77 4.74 9.96
C ASP A 93 -10.20 5.52 8.75
N GLU A 94 -10.47 6.83 8.74
CA GLU A 94 -10.15 7.77 7.67
C GLU A 94 -8.63 7.92 7.45
N GLU A 95 -7.80 7.79 8.49
CA GLU A 95 -6.35 7.86 8.34
C GLU A 95 -5.77 6.66 7.58
N GLU A 96 -6.32 5.45 7.75
CA GLU A 96 -5.92 4.27 6.96
C GLU A 96 -6.26 4.44 5.47
N ILE A 97 -7.44 4.98 5.18
CA ILE A 97 -7.87 5.32 3.82
C ILE A 97 -6.91 6.33 3.20
N ASN A 98 -6.59 7.40 3.93
CA ASN A 98 -5.72 8.48 3.44
C ASN A 98 -4.28 7.99 3.21
N ILE A 99 -3.75 7.11 4.06
CA ILE A 99 -2.43 6.47 3.84
C ILE A 99 -2.44 5.67 2.52
N LEU A 100 -3.52 4.93 2.25
CA LEU A 100 -3.62 4.12 1.05
C LEU A 100 -3.78 4.95 -0.22
N LEU A 101 -4.51 6.07 -0.15
CA LEU A 101 -4.71 7.01 -1.25
C LEU A 101 -3.50 7.93 -1.48
N GLY A 102 -2.45 7.83 -0.65
CA GLY A 102 -1.29 8.72 -0.72
C GLY A 102 -1.56 10.14 -0.21
N GLU A 103 -2.68 10.35 0.48
CA GLU A 103 -3.07 11.62 1.11
C GLU A 103 -2.37 11.83 2.45
N TYR A 104 -1.05 11.62 2.48
CA TYR A 104 -0.25 11.65 3.69
C TYR A 104 -0.31 13.01 4.42
N ASP A 105 -0.37 14.11 3.68
CA ASP A 105 -0.52 15.46 4.26
C ASP A 105 -1.81 15.61 5.09
N ALA A 106 -2.90 14.95 4.69
CA ALA A 106 -4.15 14.98 5.44
C ALA A 106 -3.99 14.28 6.79
N VAL A 107 -3.34 13.10 6.79
CA VAL A 107 -3.06 12.34 8.01
C VAL A 107 -2.15 13.12 8.96
N VAL A 108 -1.07 13.74 8.43
CA VAL A 108 -0.16 14.52 9.27
C VAL A 108 -0.86 15.75 9.86
N ARG A 109 -1.66 16.47 9.07
CA ARG A 109 -2.43 17.63 9.57
C ARG A 109 -3.41 17.25 10.67
N THR A 110 -3.97 16.04 10.63
CA THR A 110 -4.90 15.54 11.63
C THR A 110 -4.19 15.01 12.89
N LEU A 111 -3.13 14.23 12.74
CA LEU A 111 -2.49 13.52 13.85
C LEU A 111 -1.39 14.31 14.56
N MET A 112 -0.59 15.10 13.83
CA MET A 112 0.56 15.82 14.40
C MET A 112 0.17 16.83 15.50
N PRO A 113 -0.92 17.62 15.38
CA PRO A 113 -1.27 18.59 16.43
C PRO A 113 -1.65 17.97 17.78
N LYS A 114 -2.00 16.68 17.80
CA LYS A 114 -2.42 15.92 18.98
C LYS A 114 -1.42 14.81 19.35
N LEU A 115 -0.14 15.00 18.99
CA LEU A 115 0.93 14.00 19.14
C LEU A 115 0.96 13.35 20.53
N ASP A 116 0.93 14.16 21.59
CA ASP A 116 1.00 13.68 22.98
C ASP A 116 -0.23 12.87 23.43
N GLU A 117 -1.33 12.94 22.67
CA GLU A 117 -2.58 12.23 22.93
C GLU A 117 -2.70 10.94 22.09
N LEU A 118 -1.78 10.70 21.16
CA LEU A 118 -1.83 9.52 20.28
C LEU A 118 -1.55 8.24 21.07
N ASP A 119 -2.29 7.19 20.74
CA ASP A 119 -1.93 5.83 21.14
C ASP A 119 -0.91 5.23 20.16
N LYS A 120 -0.53 3.96 20.37
CA LYS A 120 0.43 3.27 19.50
C LYS A 120 -0.01 3.21 18.03
N ARG A 121 -1.31 3.09 17.77
CA ARG A 121 -1.87 3.01 16.41
C ARG A 121 -1.85 4.37 15.74
N GLY A 122 -2.27 5.42 16.45
CA GLY A 122 -2.20 6.80 15.98
C GLY A 122 -0.76 7.23 15.68
N LEU A 123 0.19 6.90 16.55
CA LEU A 123 1.60 7.19 16.32
C LEU A 123 2.16 6.45 15.11
N ALA A 124 1.82 5.18 14.91
CA ALA A 124 2.23 4.41 13.73
C ALA A 124 1.69 5.04 12.44
N LYS A 125 0.41 5.44 12.40
CA LYS A 125 -0.20 6.12 11.23
C LYS A 125 0.46 7.46 10.93
N LEU A 126 0.77 8.24 11.95
CA LEU A 126 1.50 9.50 11.80
C LEU A 126 2.90 9.25 11.23
N ILE A 127 3.63 8.26 11.75
CA ILE A 127 4.95 7.88 11.24
C ILE A 127 4.84 7.46 9.77
N PHE A 128 3.92 6.55 9.41
CA PHE A 128 3.71 6.14 8.02
C PHE A 128 3.40 7.31 7.08
N ALA A 129 2.56 8.26 7.51
CA ALA A 129 2.26 9.43 6.71
C ALA A 129 3.47 10.36 6.54
N LEU A 130 4.24 10.60 7.61
CA LEU A 130 5.49 11.36 7.51
C LEU A 130 6.50 10.68 6.59
N GLU A 131 6.56 9.34 6.60
CA GLU A 131 7.39 8.58 5.64
C GLU A 131 6.93 8.77 4.20
N GLY A 132 5.62 8.72 3.94
CA GLY A 132 5.05 8.94 2.62
C GLY A 132 5.30 10.35 2.06
N LEU A 133 5.53 11.34 2.93
CA LEU A 133 5.93 12.71 2.57
C LEU A 133 7.44 12.93 2.51
N ASP A 134 8.23 11.86 2.64
CA ASP A 134 9.70 11.93 2.76
C ASP A 134 10.20 12.81 3.94
N ARG A 135 9.39 12.97 4.98
CA ARG A 135 9.72 13.72 6.22
C ARG A 135 10.51 12.87 7.21
N SER A 136 11.55 12.26 6.65
CA SER A 136 12.61 11.45 7.25
C SER A 136 13.07 11.95 8.63
N GLU A 137 13.34 13.26 8.68
CA GLU A 137 13.77 14.03 9.85
C GLU A 137 12.91 13.78 11.09
N GLU A 138 11.64 13.97 10.85
CA GLU A 138 10.63 14.05 11.89
C GLU A 138 10.25 12.66 12.38
N VAL A 139 10.26 11.67 11.48
CA VAL A 139 10.11 10.26 11.86
C VAL A 139 11.20 9.85 12.85
N LEU A 140 12.48 10.09 12.53
CA LEU A 140 13.60 9.73 13.41
C LEU A 140 13.49 10.41 14.78
N LYS A 141 13.16 11.70 14.77
CA LYS A 141 12.95 12.46 16.00
C LYS A 141 11.80 11.87 16.84
N LEU A 142 10.66 11.56 16.22
CA LEU A 142 9.52 10.96 16.92
C LEU A 142 9.87 9.61 17.54
N LEU A 143 10.66 8.79 16.86
CA LEU A 143 11.02 7.46 17.37
C LEU A 143 11.97 7.53 18.55
N HIS A 144 12.85 8.54 18.55
CA HIS A 144 13.79 8.76 19.62
C HIS A 144 13.13 9.43 20.83
N ASP A 145 12.28 10.44 20.59
CA ASP A 145 11.79 11.33 21.65
C ASP A 145 10.44 10.89 22.24
N HIS A 146 9.64 10.10 21.50
CA HIS A 146 8.28 9.77 21.92
C HIS A 146 8.24 8.53 22.83
N PRO A 147 7.65 8.60 24.05
CA PRO A 147 7.62 7.48 25.00
C PRO A 147 6.96 6.20 24.48
N LEU A 148 5.99 6.30 23.56
CA LEU A 148 5.36 5.14 22.92
C LEU A 148 6.21 4.48 21.81
N ALA A 149 7.24 5.17 21.34
CA ALA A 149 8.22 4.61 20.41
C ALA A 149 9.37 3.93 21.14
N GLU A 150 9.68 4.37 22.36
CA GLU A 150 10.63 3.71 23.24
C GLU A 150 10.20 2.24 23.47
N ASN A 151 11.08 1.30 23.12
CA ASN A 151 10.84 -0.14 23.20
C ASN A 151 9.67 -0.66 22.35
N ASN A 152 9.34 -0.03 21.22
CA ASN A 152 8.32 -0.53 20.30
C ASN A 152 8.95 -1.17 19.06
N SER A 153 9.03 -2.51 19.05
CA SER A 153 9.66 -3.28 17.96
C SER A 153 9.00 -3.03 16.60
N ASP A 154 7.68 -2.85 16.58
CA ASP A 154 6.92 -2.59 15.35
C ASP A 154 7.35 -1.27 14.69
N LEU A 155 7.43 -0.20 15.49
CA LEU A 155 7.85 1.13 15.02
C LEU A 155 9.31 1.14 14.56
N LEU A 156 10.21 0.45 15.27
CA LEU A 156 11.60 0.29 14.84
C LEU A 156 11.69 -0.51 13.52
N GLY A 157 10.85 -1.53 13.35
CA GLY A 157 10.77 -2.30 12.13
C GLY A 157 10.27 -1.52 10.91
N ILE A 158 9.37 -0.55 11.10
CA ILE A 158 8.94 0.38 10.04
C ILE A 158 10.15 1.18 9.52
N VAL A 159 10.98 1.65 10.45
CA VAL A 159 12.11 2.54 10.18
C VAL A 159 13.27 1.79 9.57
N GLY A 160 13.55 0.60 10.08
CA GLY A 160 14.46 -0.34 9.42
C GLY A 160 14.03 -0.59 7.97
N GLY A 161 12.74 -0.78 7.74
CA GLY A 161 12.18 -0.95 6.40
C GLY A 161 12.38 0.25 5.48
N ARG A 162 12.32 1.46 6.02
CA ARG A 162 12.56 2.69 5.26
C ARG A 162 14.02 2.86 4.86
N TYR A 163 14.94 2.67 5.80
CA TYR A 163 16.37 2.68 5.50
C TYR A 163 16.74 1.58 4.50
N LYS A 164 16.15 0.38 4.63
CA LYS A 164 16.28 -0.69 3.64
C LYS A 164 15.81 -0.25 2.25
N ARG A 165 14.63 0.39 2.11
CA ARG A 165 14.14 0.91 0.82
C ARG A 165 15.05 2.00 0.24
N LYS A 166 15.54 2.92 1.07
CA LYS A 166 16.52 3.93 0.66
C LYS A 166 17.79 3.28 0.13
N TYR A 167 18.36 2.34 0.88
CA TYR A 167 19.52 1.57 0.46
C TYR A 167 19.29 0.86 -0.88
N LEU A 168 18.15 0.20 -1.09
CA LEU A 168 17.86 -0.47 -2.37
C LEU A 168 17.71 0.49 -3.55
N THR A 169 17.58 1.79 -3.29
CA THR A 169 17.50 2.84 -4.32
C THR A 169 18.85 3.53 -4.53
N SER A 170 19.56 3.86 -3.46
CA SER A 170 20.78 4.68 -3.47
C SER A 170 22.07 3.86 -3.40
N TYR A 171 22.00 2.63 -2.90
CA TYR A 171 23.12 1.78 -2.48
C TYR A 171 24.07 2.49 -1.48
N ASP A 172 23.57 3.46 -0.70
CA ASP A 172 24.35 4.10 0.35
C ASP A 172 24.53 3.16 1.55
N ALA A 173 25.77 2.76 1.81
CA ALA A 173 26.13 1.87 2.90
C ALA A 173 25.66 2.36 4.29
N LYS A 174 25.51 3.67 4.49
CA LYS A 174 24.98 4.23 5.75
C LYS A 174 23.52 3.89 5.95
N ASP A 175 22.71 3.98 4.90
CA ASP A 175 21.30 3.61 4.96
C ASP A 175 21.16 2.11 5.23
N GLY A 176 22.00 1.28 4.61
CA GLY A 176 22.04 -0.15 4.87
C GLY A 176 22.39 -0.49 6.33
N ALA A 177 23.43 0.14 6.87
CA ALA A 177 23.85 -0.07 8.25
C ALA A 177 22.79 0.37 9.29
N GLU A 178 22.12 1.51 9.05
CA GLU A 178 21.03 1.95 9.92
C GLU A 178 19.83 1.00 9.82
N ALA A 179 19.48 0.52 8.63
CA ALA A 179 18.41 -0.49 8.48
C ALA A 179 18.67 -1.72 9.35
N PHE A 180 19.89 -2.26 9.28
CA PHE A 180 20.29 -3.43 10.05
C PHE A 180 20.19 -3.18 11.56
N LYS A 181 20.74 -2.05 12.03
CA LYS A 181 20.70 -1.65 13.44
C LYS A 181 19.28 -1.51 13.99
N PHE A 182 18.36 -0.90 13.23
CA PHE A 182 16.97 -0.78 13.66
C PHE A 182 16.27 -2.14 13.77
N TYR A 183 16.47 -3.03 12.77
CA TYR A 183 15.90 -4.36 12.84
C TYR A 183 16.51 -5.23 13.95
N GLU A 184 17.80 -5.11 14.23
CA GLU A 184 18.46 -5.83 15.33
C GLU A 184 17.91 -5.39 16.70
N GLN A 185 17.78 -4.08 16.92
CA GLN A 185 17.17 -3.55 18.14
C GLN A 185 15.71 -3.99 18.28
N ALA A 186 14.95 -3.95 17.19
CA ALA A 186 13.56 -4.38 17.17
C ALA A 186 13.41 -5.88 17.49
N LEU A 187 14.29 -6.71 16.91
CA LEU A 187 14.35 -8.15 17.18
C LEU A 187 14.58 -8.43 18.66
N LYS A 188 15.59 -7.78 19.27
CA LYS A 188 15.88 -7.94 20.70
C LYS A 188 14.66 -7.62 21.58
N ILE A 189 13.97 -6.52 21.29
CA ILE A 189 12.74 -6.15 22.03
C ILE A 189 11.64 -7.19 21.83
N ALA A 190 11.49 -7.73 20.62
CA ALA A 190 10.50 -8.75 20.30
C ALA A 190 10.79 -10.08 21.03
N GLU A 191 12.05 -10.50 21.09
CA GLU A 191 12.51 -11.67 21.85
C GLU A 191 12.24 -11.51 23.35
N GLU A 192 12.61 -10.36 23.94
CA GLU A 192 12.36 -10.06 25.36
C GLU A 192 10.88 -10.13 25.73
N LYS A 193 9.98 -9.83 24.78
CA LYS A 193 8.52 -9.88 24.96
C LYS A 193 7.89 -11.21 24.56
N GLY A 194 8.63 -12.12 23.93
CA GLY A 194 8.07 -13.32 23.31
C GLY A 194 7.06 -13.03 22.20
N ASP A 195 7.20 -11.89 21.50
CA ASP A 195 6.32 -11.54 20.38
C ASP A 195 6.78 -12.25 19.11
N HIS A 196 6.33 -13.50 18.95
CA HIS A 196 6.72 -14.35 17.83
C HIS A 196 6.48 -13.73 16.45
N LYS A 197 5.45 -12.88 16.30
CA LYS A 197 5.15 -12.21 15.03
C LYS A 197 6.20 -11.19 14.68
N GLN A 198 6.59 -10.39 15.66
CA GLN A 198 7.65 -9.40 15.48
C GLN A 198 9.02 -10.07 15.35
N ILE A 199 9.27 -11.18 16.06
CA ILE A 199 10.51 -11.97 15.91
C ILE A 199 10.69 -12.43 14.46
N TYR A 200 9.72 -13.12 13.86
CA TYR A 200 9.90 -13.60 12.48
C TYR A 200 9.93 -12.45 11.46
N TYR A 201 9.24 -11.34 11.73
CA TYR A 201 9.26 -10.16 10.87
C TYR A 201 10.64 -9.48 10.85
N HIS A 202 11.25 -9.28 12.01
CA HIS A 202 12.58 -8.66 12.08
C HIS A 202 13.67 -9.63 11.62
N ALA A 203 13.60 -10.90 12.02
CA ALA A 203 14.57 -11.91 11.61
C ALA A 203 14.63 -12.06 10.09
N ILE A 204 13.50 -12.14 9.38
CA ILE A 204 13.55 -12.29 7.92
C ILE A 204 14.12 -11.06 7.20
N ASN A 205 13.87 -9.85 7.73
CA ASN A 205 14.49 -8.65 7.19
C ASN A 205 15.98 -8.58 7.50
N LEU A 206 16.43 -9.07 8.66
CA LEU A 206 17.87 -9.22 8.95
C LEU A 206 18.50 -10.26 8.03
N ALA A 207 17.83 -11.38 7.73
CA ALA A 207 18.32 -12.35 6.76
C ALA A 207 18.55 -11.70 5.38
N PHE A 208 17.59 -10.90 4.91
CA PHE A 208 17.71 -10.13 3.67
C PHE A 208 18.92 -9.19 3.71
N LEU A 209 19.07 -8.41 4.78
CA LEU A 209 20.14 -7.41 4.89
C LEU A 209 21.52 -8.06 5.04
N SER A 210 21.63 -9.18 5.77
CA SER A 210 22.86 -9.98 5.85
C SER A 210 23.28 -10.46 4.47
N LEU A 211 22.34 -10.93 3.63
CA LEU A 211 22.64 -11.31 2.26
C LEU A 211 23.07 -10.13 1.39
N ILE A 212 22.25 -9.07 1.35
CA ILE A 212 22.42 -7.99 0.35
C ILE A 212 23.52 -7.00 0.72
N ILE A 213 23.71 -6.69 2.01
CA ILE A 213 24.66 -5.67 2.46
C ILE A 213 25.96 -6.30 2.93
N HIS A 214 25.87 -7.37 3.71
CA HIS A 214 27.05 -7.99 4.32
C HIS A 214 27.62 -9.15 3.50
N GLU A 215 26.89 -9.62 2.48
CA GLU A 215 27.21 -10.83 1.72
C GLU A 215 27.45 -12.05 2.64
N ASP A 216 26.80 -12.05 3.80
CA ASP A 216 26.96 -13.06 4.85
C ASP A 216 25.85 -14.10 4.78
N HIS A 217 26.12 -15.17 4.04
CA HIS A 217 25.22 -16.32 3.90
C HIS A 217 25.00 -17.05 5.23
N SER A 218 25.96 -17.02 6.15
CA SER A 218 25.83 -17.70 7.45
C SER A 218 24.83 -16.96 8.33
N GLU A 219 24.91 -15.64 8.41
CA GLU A 219 23.93 -14.83 9.11
C GLU A 219 22.55 -14.86 8.44
N MET A 220 22.51 -14.78 7.10
CA MET A 220 21.27 -14.96 6.34
C MET A 220 20.55 -16.24 6.74
N THR A 221 21.28 -17.37 6.73
CA THR A 221 20.74 -18.69 7.10
C THR A 221 20.26 -18.70 8.55
N ARG A 222 21.08 -18.20 9.49
CA ARG A 222 20.74 -18.14 10.92
C ARG A 222 19.43 -17.39 11.18
N PHE A 223 19.28 -16.23 10.54
CA PHE A 223 18.07 -15.42 10.71
C PHE A 223 16.85 -16.03 10.00
N ALA A 224 17.03 -16.69 8.85
CA ALA A 224 15.96 -17.42 8.18
C ALA A 224 15.45 -18.59 9.03
N GLU A 225 16.34 -19.37 9.65
CA GLU A 225 16.00 -20.43 10.60
C GLU A 225 15.27 -19.87 11.83
N MET A 226 15.76 -18.78 12.40
CA MET A 226 15.11 -18.10 13.52
C MET A 226 13.68 -17.65 13.19
N ALA A 227 13.46 -17.12 11.98
CA ALA A 227 12.13 -16.76 11.51
C ALA A 227 11.21 -17.99 11.43
N MET A 228 11.70 -19.10 10.86
CA MET A 228 10.95 -20.36 10.74
C MET A 228 10.60 -20.97 12.10
N ASP A 229 11.53 -20.95 13.06
CA ASP A 229 11.30 -21.41 14.42
C ASP A 229 10.20 -20.59 15.10
N SER A 230 10.28 -19.26 15.00
CA SER A 230 9.27 -18.37 15.59
C SER A 230 7.89 -18.51 14.90
N ILE A 231 7.86 -18.72 13.58
CA ILE A 231 6.65 -18.99 12.79
C ILE A 231 5.86 -20.21 13.31
N ALA A 232 6.54 -21.22 13.87
CA ALA A 232 5.91 -22.41 14.42
C ALA A 232 5.02 -22.09 15.65
N HIS A 233 5.26 -20.96 16.31
CA HIS A 233 4.48 -20.50 17.47
C HIS A 233 3.26 -19.64 17.09
N ASP A 234 3.23 -19.06 15.89
CA ASP A 234 2.06 -18.32 15.40
C ASP A 234 1.02 -19.28 14.79
N LYS A 235 -0.12 -19.46 15.44
CA LYS A 235 -1.17 -20.38 14.98
C LYS A 235 -2.05 -19.80 13.87
N PHE A 236 -1.96 -18.49 13.61
CA PHE A 236 -2.89 -17.82 12.71
C PHE A 236 -2.27 -17.68 11.31
N PRO A 237 -2.98 -18.08 10.25
CA PRO A 237 -2.52 -17.83 8.89
C PRO A 237 -2.64 -16.32 8.60
N SER A 238 -1.63 -15.77 7.92
CA SER A 238 -1.67 -14.42 7.38
C SER A 238 -0.91 -14.37 6.05
N LEU A 239 -1.16 -13.31 5.27
CA LEU A 239 -0.37 -13.00 4.08
C LEU A 239 1.11 -12.90 4.42
N TRP A 240 1.44 -12.10 5.44
CA TRP A 240 2.82 -11.85 5.85
C TRP A 240 3.51 -13.11 6.37
N LYS A 241 2.79 -13.99 7.07
CA LYS A 241 3.32 -15.30 7.46
C LYS A 241 3.72 -16.14 6.24
N ASN A 242 2.88 -16.19 5.19
CA ASN A 242 3.22 -16.93 3.97
C ASN A 242 4.38 -16.29 3.21
N ALA A 243 4.41 -14.95 3.11
CA ALA A 243 5.53 -14.24 2.50
C ALA A 243 6.84 -14.51 3.23
N THR A 244 6.85 -14.45 4.57
CA THR A 244 8.03 -14.76 5.39
C THR A 244 8.47 -16.22 5.23
N ILE A 245 7.55 -17.18 5.19
CA ILE A 245 7.92 -18.58 4.92
C ILE A 245 8.53 -18.71 3.52
N GLY A 246 7.93 -18.10 2.51
CA GLY A 246 8.45 -18.12 1.14
C GLY A 246 9.88 -17.55 1.07
N GLU A 247 10.11 -16.43 1.75
CA GLU A 247 11.41 -15.75 1.82
C GLU A 247 12.44 -16.55 2.63
N ALA A 248 12.05 -17.16 3.74
CA ALA A 248 12.93 -18.03 4.51
C ALA A 248 13.33 -19.28 3.71
N LYS A 249 12.37 -19.89 2.99
CA LYS A 249 12.61 -21.04 2.13
C LYS A 249 13.52 -20.71 0.95
N LEU A 250 13.42 -19.50 0.41
CA LEU A 250 14.36 -18.98 -0.58
C LEU A 250 15.80 -18.95 -0.01
N TYR A 251 16.00 -18.37 1.17
CA TYR A 251 17.32 -18.31 1.83
C TYR A 251 17.87 -19.69 2.20
N LEU A 252 16.99 -20.67 2.45
CA LEU A 252 17.34 -22.05 2.74
C LEU A 252 17.43 -22.95 1.49
N ALA A 253 17.45 -22.36 0.30
CA ALA A 253 17.56 -23.04 -1.00
C ALA A 253 16.46 -24.09 -1.28
N ASP A 254 15.30 -23.97 -0.63
CA ASP A 254 14.10 -24.79 -0.87
C ASP A 254 13.15 -24.01 -1.80
N PHE A 255 13.55 -23.91 -3.06
CA PHE A 255 12.88 -23.05 -4.05
C PHE A 255 11.44 -23.50 -4.35
N ASP A 256 11.16 -24.80 -4.34
CA ASP A 256 9.81 -25.31 -4.58
C ASP A 256 8.84 -24.89 -3.45
N ALA A 257 9.25 -25.07 -2.19
CA ALA A 257 8.45 -24.60 -1.05
C ALA A 257 8.37 -23.07 -1.01
N SER A 258 9.43 -22.38 -1.43
CA SER A 258 9.44 -20.92 -1.56
C SER A 258 8.35 -20.45 -2.53
N LYS A 259 8.30 -21.02 -3.74
CA LYS A 259 7.25 -20.72 -4.73
C LYS A 259 5.85 -21.03 -4.19
N GLU A 260 5.66 -22.17 -3.55
CA GLU A 260 4.35 -22.55 -2.98
C GLU A 260 3.83 -21.49 -1.99
N HIS A 261 4.70 -21.03 -1.09
CA HIS A 261 4.31 -20.04 -0.08
C HIS A 261 4.17 -18.62 -0.64
N TYR A 262 5.00 -18.25 -1.61
CA TYR A 262 4.83 -16.98 -2.32
C TYR A 262 3.52 -16.92 -3.10
N ALA A 263 3.10 -18.01 -3.76
CA ALA A 263 1.81 -18.07 -4.45
C ALA A 263 0.64 -17.84 -3.46
N LYS A 264 0.66 -18.51 -2.31
CA LYS A 264 -0.33 -18.30 -1.23
C LYS A 264 -0.36 -16.86 -0.70
N ALA A 265 0.79 -16.19 -0.67
CA ALA A 265 0.87 -14.79 -0.28
C ALA A 265 0.29 -13.88 -1.38
N ALA A 266 0.67 -14.12 -2.65
CA ALA A 266 0.23 -13.36 -3.82
C ALA A 266 -1.30 -13.37 -3.99
N GLU A 267 -1.95 -14.52 -3.76
CA GLU A 267 -3.42 -14.65 -3.82
C GLU A 267 -4.17 -13.72 -2.87
N LYS A 268 -3.54 -13.35 -1.74
CA LYS A 268 -4.13 -12.50 -0.69
C LYS A 268 -3.62 -11.06 -0.73
N ALA A 269 -2.68 -10.76 -1.62
CA ALA A 269 -1.93 -9.52 -1.62
C ALA A 269 -2.63 -8.44 -2.45
N GLY A 270 -2.75 -7.24 -1.88
CA GLY A 270 -3.00 -6.03 -2.64
C GLY A 270 -1.76 -5.60 -3.42
N ILE A 271 -1.91 -4.59 -4.27
CA ILE A 271 -0.85 -4.09 -5.16
C ILE A 271 0.41 -3.72 -4.37
N ARG A 272 0.25 -3.01 -3.25
CA ARG A 272 1.37 -2.59 -2.39
C ARG A 272 2.14 -3.80 -1.85
N GLU A 273 1.42 -4.77 -1.30
CA GLU A 273 2.02 -5.98 -0.73
C GLU A 273 2.76 -6.77 -1.81
N LYS A 274 2.17 -6.91 -3.01
CA LYS A 274 2.78 -7.59 -4.14
C LYS A 274 4.11 -6.94 -4.56
N ILE A 275 4.13 -5.62 -4.72
CA ILE A 275 5.35 -4.88 -5.08
C ILE A 275 6.43 -5.06 -4.01
N SER A 276 6.06 -4.96 -2.73
CA SER A 276 7.01 -5.13 -1.63
C SER A 276 7.61 -6.53 -1.58
N ILE A 277 6.79 -7.57 -1.74
CA ILE A 277 7.24 -8.97 -1.72
C ILE A 277 8.13 -9.25 -2.94
N HIS A 278 7.69 -8.84 -4.14
CA HIS A 278 8.48 -9.00 -5.37
C HIS A 278 9.86 -8.36 -5.25
N THR A 279 9.92 -7.11 -4.77
CA THR A 279 11.18 -6.36 -4.69
C THR A 279 12.21 -7.09 -3.82
N ASN A 280 11.81 -7.59 -2.65
CA ASN A 280 12.72 -8.35 -1.80
C ASN A 280 13.09 -9.70 -2.42
N ALA A 281 12.09 -10.47 -2.86
CA ALA A 281 12.31 -11.82 -3.39
C ALA A 281 13.21 -11.81 -4.63
N TYR A 282 12.99 -10.85 -5.53
CA TYR A 282 13.81 -10.68 -6.73
C TYR A 282 15.24 -10.27 -6.37
N ALA A 283 15.44 -9.25 -5.52
CA ALA A 283 16.77 -8.83 -5.10
C ALA A 283 17.55 -9.96 -4.40
N ALA A 284 16.88 -10.69 -3.51
CA ALA A 284 17.47 -11.85 -2.83
C ALA A 284 17.83 -12.98 -3.80
N TYR A 285 16.90 -13.38 -4.67
CA TYR A 285 17.11 -14.49 -5.60
C TYR A 285 18.23 -14.19 -6.60
N THR A 286 18.21 -13.00 -7.22
CA THR A 286 19.24 -12.59 -8.18
C THR A 286 20.62 -12.49 -7.53
N SER A 287 20.70 -12.07 -6.27
CA SER A 287 21.95 -12.11 -5.48
C SER A 287 22.42 -13.54 -5.19
N LEU A 288 21.54 -14.43 -4.73
CA LEU A 288 21.90 -15.82 -4.43
C LEU A 288 22.33 -16.62 -5.67
N MET A 289 21.59 -16.45 -6.76
CA MET A 289 21.76 -17.25 -7.98
C MET A 289 22.67 -16.59 -9.01
N GLN A 290 23.08 -15.33 -8.78
CA GLN A 290 23.94 -14.56 -9.67
C GLN A 290 23.41 -14.54 -11.12
N THR A 291 22.10 -14.35 -11.25
CA THR A 291 21.38 -14.30 -12.53
C THR A 291 20.27 -13.26 -12.45
N ASP A 292 20.07 -12.51 -13.53
CA ASP A 292 18.93 -11.64 -13.77
C ASP A 292 18.18 -12.01 -15.06
N ASP A 293 18.42 -13.23 -15.56
CA ASP A 293 17.84 -13.73 -16.80
C ASP A 293 16.30 -13.71 -16.71
N PRO A 294 15.61 -12.92 -17.55
CA PRO A 294 14.15 -12.90 -17.54
C PRO A 294 13.53 -14.25 -17.89
N ASP A 295 14.30 -15.17 -18.46
CA ASP A 295 13.87 -16.52 -18.77
C ASP A 295 14.02 -17.54 -17.65
N ASP A 296 14.67 -17.19 -16.53
CA ASP A 296 14.81 -18.05 -15.36
C ASP A 296 13.44 -18.40 -14.73
N ASP A 297 13.29 -19.68 -14.36
CA ASP A 297 12.02 -20.24 -13.88
C ASP A 297 11.52 -19.61 -12.56
N PHE A 298 12.41 -19.12 -11.71
CA PHE A 298 12.02 -18.46 -10.46
C PHE A 298 11.72 -16.98 -10.71
N ILE A 299 12.50 -16.31 -11.55
CA ILE A 299 12.25 -14.91 -11.94
C ILE A 299 10.92 -14.77 -12.67
N LYS A 300 10.62 -15.67 -13.62
CA LYS A 300 9.31 -15.73 -14.30
C LYS A 300 8.17 -15.88 -13.31
N PHE A 301 8.30 -16.85 -12.41
CA PHE A 301 7.32 -17.09 -11.35
C PHE A 301 7.05 -15.82 -10.50
N LEU A 302 8.10 -15.11 -10.08
CA LEU A 302 7.92 -13.88 -9.29
C LEU A 302 7.15 -12.80 -10.07
N LYS A 303 7.47 -12.62 -11.36
CA LYS A 303 6.77 -11.64 -12.22
C LYS A 303 5.30 -12.04 -12.41
N GLU A 304 5.04 -13.30 -12.72
CA GLU A 304 3.69 -13.83 -12.99
C GLU A 304 2.74 -13.80 -11.79
N HIS A 305 3.25 -13.73 -10.56
CA HIS A 305 2.39 -13.72 -9.37
C HIS A 305 2.29 -12.37 -8.68
N PHE A 306 3.33 -11.54 -8.81
CA PHE A 306 3.37 -10.26 -8.11
C PHE A 306 3.28 -9.03 -9.02
N LEU A 307 3.55 -9.16 -10.32
CA LEU A 307 3.52 -8.03 -11.26
C LEU A 307 2.43 -8.16 -12.35
N SER A 308 1.65 -9.24 -12.32
CA SER A 308 0.48 -9.46 -13.18
C SER A 308 -0.81 -8.92 -12.55
#